data_AF-A0A0D7Q1B6-F1
#
_entry.id   AF-A0A0D7Q1B6-F1
#
_cell.length_a   1.000
_cell.length_b   1.000
_cell.length_c   1.000
_cell.angle_alpha   90.00
_cell.angle_beta   90.00
_cell.angle_gamma   90.00
#
_symmetry.space_group_name_H-M   'P 1'
#
loop_
_entity.id
_entity.type
_entity.pdbx_description
1 polymer ?
#
loop_
_entity_poly.entity_id
_entity_poly.type
_entity_poly.pdbx_seq_one_letter_code
_entity_poly.pdbx_strand_id
1 'polypeptide(L)'
;MAWDRANIRVSVLSPTGLDQQIGHDGATWLDRELVSRQRISLAGEGFGQEVRAALEQRKQALVNMGHATDIARSIRPHSTSLISAQ
;
A
#
# COMPACT_ATOMS: atom_id res chain seq x y z
N MET A 1 -22.00 8.12 -35.49
CA MET A 1 -21.21 7.35 -34.51
C MET A 1 -20.09 8.24 -33.97
N ALA A 2 -20.42 9.10 -33.00
CA ALA A 2 -19.43 9.91 -32.32
C ALA A 2 -18.90 9.08 -31.16
N TRP A 3 -17.63 8.71 -31.19
CA TRP A 3 -16.97 8.23 -29.97
C TRP A 3 -16.97 9.42 -29.03
N ASP A 4 -17.75 9.34 -27.95
CA ASP A 4 -17.60 10.19 -26.79
C ASP A 4 -16.13 10.07 -26.38
N ARG A 5 -15.31 11.06 -26.74
CA ARG A 5 -13.96 11.15 -26.23
C ARG A 5 -14.14 11.51 -24.78
N ALA A 6 -14.34 10.47 -23.95
CA ALA A 6 -14.35 10.60 -22.51
C ALA A 6 -13.18 11.53 -22.15
N ASN A 7 -13.48 12.60 -21.44
CA ASN A 7 -12.49 13.60 -21.06
C ASN A 7 -11.48 12.94 -20.10
N ILE A 8 -10.47 12.27 -20.65
CA ILE A 8 -9.42 11.60 -19.89
C ILE A 8 -8.57 12.69 -19.26
N ARG A 9 -8.59 12.77 -17.94
CA ARG A 9 -7.71 13.65 -17.17
C ARG A 9 -6.56 12.83 -16.61
N VAL A 10 -5.33 13.26 -16.90
CA VAL A 10 -4.11 12.67 -16.35
C VAL A 10 -3.50 13.68 -15.39
N SER A 11 -3.14 13.21 -14.19
CA SER A 11 -2.43 14.01 -13.18
C SER A 11 -1.26 13.21 -12.64
N VAL A 12 -0.11 13.87 -12.46
CA VAL A 12 1.05 13.26 -11.82
C VAL A 12 0.91 13.41 -10.31
N LEU A 13 0.80 12.29 -9.59
CA LEU A 13 0.65 12.27 -8.14
C LEU A 13 2.00 12.27 -7.40
N SER A 14 3.04 11.79 -8.06
CA SER A 14 4.42 11.80 -7.57
C SER A 14 5.41 11.92 -8.75
N PRO A 15 6.49 12.69 -8.62
CA PRO A 15 7.56 12.74 -9.63
C PRO A 15 8.43 11.48 -9.65
N THR A 16 8.36 10.63 -8.61
CA THR A 16 9.15 9.40 -8.49
C THR A 16 8.32 8.14 -8.78
N GLY A 17 8.93 7.14 -9.39
CA GLY A 17 8.28 5.86 -9.74
C GLY A 17 7.91 5.01 -8.51
N LEU A 18 7.09 3.99 -8.71
CA LEU A 18 6.63 3.11 -7.62
C LEU A 18 7.79 2.43 -6.89
N ASP A 19 8.75 1.86 -7.62
CA ASP A 19 9.92 1.18 -7.04
C ASP A 19 10.74 2.09 -6.11
N GLN A 20 10.95 3.34 -6.54
CA GLN A 20 11.67 4.32 -5.73
C GLN A 20 10.89 4.73 -4.49
N GLN A 21 9.56 4.83 -4.59
CA GLN A 21 8.72 5.18 -3.45
C GLN A 21 8.64 4.05 -2.41
N ILE A 22 8.64 2.78 -2.83
CA ILE A 22 8.57 1.62 -1.91
C ILE A 22 9.70 1.67 -0.88
N GLY A 23 10.94 1.88 -1.34
CA GLY A 23 12.14 1.90 -0.50
C GLY A 23 12.54 3.26 0.05
N HIS A 24 11.79 4.34 -0.24
CA HIS A 24 12.22 5.69 0.12
C HIS A 24 12.24 5.91 1.64
N ASP A 25 13.33 6.47 2.16
CA ASP A 25 13.53 6.78 3.59
C ASP A 25 12.82 8.08 4.01
N GLY A 26 11.56 8.23 3.64
CA GLY A 26 10.76 9.41 3.90
C GLY A 26 9.35 9.29 3.34
N ALA A 27 8.50 10.27 3.62
CA ALA A 27 7.10 10.25 3.20
C ALA A 27 6.94 10.36 1.67
N THR A 28 6.16 9.46 1.10
CA THR A 28 5.87 9.31 -0.33
C THR A 28 4.38 9.48 -0.60
N TRP A 29 4.00 9.47 -1.88
CA TRP A 29 2.58 9.47 -2.24
C TRP A 29 1.89 8.16 -1.79
N LEU A 30 2.59 7.02 -1.81
CA LEU A 30 2.05 5.75 -1.29
C LEU A 30 1.64 5.87 0.19
N ASP A 31 2.40 6.60 1.00
CA ASP A 31 2.07 6.80 2.42
C ASP A 31 0.79 7.63 2.59
N ARG A 32 0.62 8.68 1.76
CA ARG A 32 -0.59 9.51 1.74
C ARG A 32 -1.81 8.69 1.32
N GLU A 33 -1.66 7.82 0.33
CA GLU A 33 -2.72 6.94 -0.15
C GLU A 33 -3.10 5.89 0.91
N LEU A 34 -2.12 5.31 1.63
CA LEU A 34 -2.35 4.35 2.71
C LEU A 34 -3.19 4.94 3.85
N VAL A 35 -2.96 6.20 4.22
CA VAL A 35 -3.71 6.89 5.30
C VAL A 35 -4.92 7.65 4.81
N SER A 36 -5.14 7.75 3.49
CA SER A 36 -6.28 8.47 2.93
C SER A 36 -7.60 7.83 3.34
N ARG A 37 -8.53 8.67 3.80
CA ARG A 37 -9.91 8.26 4.08
C ARG A 37 -10.69 7.95 2.80
N GLN A 38 -10.31 8.59 1.69
CA GLN A 38 -10.89 8.38 0.38
C GLN A 38 -9.78 7.91 -0.55
N ARG A 39 -9.63 6.58 -0.66
CA ARG A 39 -8.63 5.96 -1.52
C ARG A 39 -9.04 6.05 -2.98
N ILE A 40 -8.05 6.16 -3.87
CA ILE A 40 -8.28 6.12 -5.31
C ILE A 40 -8.83 4.74 -5.71
N SER A 41 -9.81 4.74 -6.61
CA SER A 41 -10.33 3.49 -7.17
C SER A 41 -9.32 2.96 -8.19
N LEU A 42 -8.61 1.90 -7.83
CA LEU A 42 -7.62 1.27 -8.69
C LEU A 42 -8.28 0.21 -9.58
N ALA A 43 -7.98 0.20 -10.87
CA ALA A 43 -8.35 -0.90 -11.76
C ALA A 43 -7.77 -2.23 -11.25
N GLY A 44 -8.47 -3.35 -11.44
CA GLY A 44 -8.03 -4.67 -10.98
C GLY A 44 -6.82 -5.24 -11.74
N GLU A 45 -6.46 -4.60 -12.85
CA GLU A 45 -5.46 -5.05 -13.81
C GLU A 45 -4.57 -3.88 -14.29
N GLY A 46 -3.46 -4.23 -14.96
CA GLY A 46 -2.48 -3.27 -15.43
C GLY A 46 -1.89 -2.41 -14.31
N PHE A 47 -1.72 -1.12 -14.56
CA PHE A 47 -1.11 -0.20 -13.60
C PHE A 47 -1.86 -0.12 -12.25
N GLY A 48 -3.18 -0.34 -12.23
CA GLY A 48 -3.93 -0.37 -10.98
C GLY A 48 -3.54 -1.56 -10.08
N GLN A 49 -3.13 -2.67 -10.66
CA GLN A 49 -2.57 -3.82 -9.93
C GLN A 49 -1.16 -3.51 -9.42
N GLU A 50 -0.32 -2.87 -10.25
CA GLU A 50 1.04 -2.46 -9.85
C GLU A 50 1.01 -1.51 -8.66
N VAL A 51 0.10 -0.53 -8.66
CA VAL A 51 -0.08 0.39 -7.52
C VAL A 51 -0.53 -0.36 -6.26
N ARG A 52 -1.43 -1.34 -6.37
CA ARG A 52 -1.82 -2.17 -5.20
C ARG A 52 -0.65 -2.96 -4.65
N ALA A 53 0.16 -3.57 -5.51
CA ALA A 53 1.35 -4.31 -5.10
C ALA A 53 2.35 -3.37 -4.39
N ALA A 54 2.58 -2.19 -4.95
CA ALA A 54 3.45 -1.18 -4.35
C ALA A 54 2.96 -0.70 -2.99
N LEU A 55 1.65 -0.51 -2.80
CA LEU A 55 1.07 -0.15 -1.51
C LEU A 55 1.32 -1.23 -0.44
N GLU A 56 1.17 -2.51 -0.78
CA GLU A 56 1.43 -3.61 0.15
C GLU A 56 2.93 -3.74 0.48
N GLN A 57 3.80 -3.60 -0.52
CA GLN A 57 5.25 -3.58 -0.31
C GLN A 57 5.69 -2.40 0.55
N ARG A 58 5.13 -1.21 0.30
CA ARG A 58 5.41 -0.01 1.10
C ARG A 58 4.97 -0.18 2.55
N LYS A 59 3.80 -0.77 2.80
CA LYS A 59 3.34 -1.10 4.16
C LYS A 59 4.38 -1.97 4.88
N GLN A 60 4.90 -3.00 4.23
CA GLN A 60 5.93 -3.86 4.82
C GLN A 60 7.26 -3.11 5.03
N ALA A 61 7.64 -2.23 4.09
CA ALA A 61 8.84 -1.41 4.23
C ALA A 61 8.74 -0.46 5.44
N LEU A 62 7.61 0.22 5.63
CA LEU A 62 7.35 1.07 6.79
C LEU A 62 7.42 0.29 8.12
N VAL A 63 6.89 -0.93 8.14
CA VAL A 63 7.02 -1.80 9.32
C VAL A 63 8.47 -2.19 9.57
N ASN A 64 9.22 -2.55 8.53
CA ASN A 64 10.64 -2.90 8.66
C ASN A 64 11.50 -1.72 9.12
N MET A 65 11.15 -0.50 8.71
CA MET A 65 11.79 0.74 9.18
C MET A 65 11.36 1.14 10.60
N GLY A 66 10.36 0.47 11.20
CA GLY A 66 9.81 0.85 12.49
C GLY A 66 8.89 2.08 12.45
N HIS A 67 8.53 2.56 11.26
CA HIS A 67 7.63 3.70 11.05
C HIS A 67 6.15 3.32 11.16
N ALA A 68 5.82 2.03 11.06
CA ALA A 68 4.45 1.54 11.16
C ALA A 68 4.38 0.24 11.96
N THR A 69 3.20 -0.05 12.52
CA THR A 69 2.90 -1.34 13.17
C THR A 69 1.75 -2.02 12.45
N ASP A 70 1.93 -3.28 12.09
CA ASP A 70 0.86 -4.12 11.55
C ASP A 70 0.00 -4.65 12.71
N ILE A 71 -1.09 -3.93 12.98
CA ILE A 71 -2.04 -4.28 14.05
C ILE A 71 -2.69 -5.66 13.84
N ALA A 72 -2.92 -6.08 12.58
CA ALA A 72 -3.52 -7.38 12.31
C ALA A 72 -2.54 -8.53 12.60
N ARG A 73 -1.24 -8.33 12.32
CA ARG A 73 -0.18 -9.27 12.73
C ARG A 73 -0.01 -9.30 14.24
N SER A 74 -0.15 -8.16 14.92
CA SER A 74 0.04 -8.05 16.36
C SER A 74 -1.06 -8.73 17.19
N ILE A 75 -2.27 -8.91 16.64
CA ILE A 75 -3.41 -9.49 17.37
C ILE A 75 -3.51 -11.02 17.17
N ARG A 76 -2.68 -11.65 16.33
CA ARG A 76 -2.59 -13.12 16.32
C ARG A 76 -2.06 -13.57 17.70
N PRO A 77 -2.86 -14.24 18.55
CA PRO A 77 -2.34 -14.75 19.80
C PRO A 77 -1.21 -15.71 19.46
N HIS A 78 0.00 -15.45 19.98
CA HIS A 78 1.01 -16.49 20.08
C HIS A 78 0.32 -17.64 20.81
N SER A 79 0.09 -18.77 20.15
CA SER A 79 -0.38 -19.98 20.81
C SER A 79 0.63 -20.28 21.91
N THR A 80 0.28 -19.88 23.14
CA THR A 80 0.97 -20.29 24.36
C THR A 80 1.08 -21.80 24.26
N SER A 81 2.31 -22.29 24.04
CA SER A 81 2.64 -23.69 24.16
C SER A 81 2.04 -24.16 25.48
N LEU A 82 1.02 -25.01 25.40
CA LEU A 82 0.58 -25.80 26.53
C LEU A 82 1.78 -26.67 26.90
N ILE A 83 2.57 -26.17 27.84
CA ILE A 83 3.40 -27.00 28.71
C ILE A 83 2.44 -28.02 29.33
N SER A 84 2.41 -29.21 28.73
CA SER A 84 1.90 -30.41 29.38
C SER A 84 2.68 -30.58 30.68
N ALA A 85 2.07 -30.19 31.79
CA ALA A 85 2.49 -30.59 33.11
C ALA A 85 1.56 -31.74 33.54
N GLN A 86 2.20 -32.90 33.72
CA GLN A 86 1.77 -34.13 34.39
C GLN A 86 0.41 -34.74 34.02
#